data_AF-A0AAW0QR66-F1
#
_entry.id   AF-A0AAW0QR66-F1
#
_cell.length_a   1.000
_cell.length_b   1.000
_cell.length_c   1.000
_cell.angle_alpha   90.00
_cell.angle_beta   90.00
_cell.angle_gamma   90.00
#
_symmetry.space_group_name_H-M   'P 1'
#
loop_
_entity.id
_entity.type
_entity.pdbx_description
1 polymer ?
#
loop_
_entity_poly.entity_id
_entity_poly.type
_entity_poly.pdbx_seq_one_letter_code
_entity_poly.pdbx_strand_id
1 'polypeptide(L)'
;MSRVGQLMVQAQDSKGDYEELPPTSARFRLVEALVHLGLSVLETPQGRQSLVAVGVAVVEGINDKRKRNRRVAGHIYRGNLSDMPIWVDRFLTAVRNDFPCIYINPGCAGEAQAERYNWGEDMSAYTAGTAAVISVSKVIVDNMLFARQQDPRVAGDTYDTFKFQMGISIAHEIVHLFVGFLTGTTRAMTPPNANMPGFGGPQQAEGEAGRYWEKIFLGELSKTGP
;
A
#
# COMPACT_ATOMS: atom_id res chain seq x y z
N MET A 1 1.76 7.15 21.24
CA MET A 1 1.93 6.55 19.89
C MET A 1 1.42 5.12 19.96
N SER A 2 0.38 4.73 19.22
CA SER A 2 -0.05 3.32 19.19
C SER A 2 0.89 2.53 18.28
N ARG A 3 1.33 1.36 18.73
CA ARG A 3 2.09 0.42 17.88
C ARG A 3 1.19 -0.08 16.75
N VAL A 4 1.81 -0.45 15.62
CA VAL A 4 1.16 -1.34 14.65
C VAL A 4 0.98 -2.69 15.36
N GLY A 5 -0.17 -3.33 15.22
CA GLY A 5 -0.55 -4.53 15.96
C GLY A 5 0.35 -5.75 15.68
N GLN A 6 -0.20 -6.86 15.19
CA GLN A 6 0.56 -8.10 14.97
C GLN A 6 1.55 -8.03 13.79
N LEU A 7 2.44 -7.04 13.74
CA LEU A 7 3.42 -6.88 12.67
C LEU A 7 4.43 -8.03 12.69
N MET A 8 4.40 -8.84 11.65
CA MET A 8 5.41 -9.86 11.35
C MET A 8 6.32 -9.35 10.25
N VAL A 9 7.63 -9.47 10.45
CA VAL A 9 8.64 -9.13 9.43
C VAL A 9 9.51 -10.35 9.21
N GLN A 10 9.55 -10.82 7.96
CA GLN A 10 10.42 -11.90 7.54
C GLN A 10 11.49 -11.37 6.61
N ALA A 11 12.71 -11.92 6.67
CA ALA A 11 13.78 -11.58 5.76
C ALA A 11 14.31 -12.83 5.07
N GLN A 12 14.67 -12.69 3.79
CA GLN A 12 15.31 -13.79 3.08
C GLN A 12 16.73 -13.99 3.61
N ASP A 13 17.04 -15.21 4.04
CA ASP A 13 18.35 -15.64 4.51
C ASP A 13 19.29 -15.94 3.33
N SER A 14 20.54 -16.31 3.63
CA SER A 14 21.54 -16.64 2.60
C SER A 14 21.23 -17.92 1.80
N LYS A 15 20.30 -18.75 2.27
CA LYS A 15 19.88 -20.00 1.62
C LYS A 15 18.63 -19.81 0.76
N GLY A 16 18.00 -18.64 0.84
CA GLY A 16 16.78 -18.30 0.11
C GLY A 16 15.50 -18.53 0.92
N ASP A 17 15.61 -19.02 2.15
CA ASP A 17 14.48 -19.24 3.06
C ASP A 17 14.10 -17.92 3.78
N TYR A 18 12.86 -17.82 4.25
CA TYR A 18 12.42 -16.65 5.01
C TYR A 18 12.45 -16.93 6.52
N GLU A 19 13.18 -16.10 7.25
CA GLU A 19 13.23 -16.14 8.72
C GLU A 19 12.46 -14.96 9.32
N GLU A 20 11.71 -15.21 10.38
CA GLU A 20 11.07 -14.16 11.17
C GLU A 20 12.13 -13.36 11.94
N LEU A 21 12.10 -12.03 11.78
CA LEU A 21 13.01 -11.14 12.47
C LEU A 21 12.49 -10.82 13.88
N PRO A 22 13.35 -10.89 14.92
CA PRO A 22 12.92 -10.52 16.25
C PRO A 22 12.62 -9.01 16.32
N PRO A 23 11.62 -8.57 17.11
CA PRO A 23 11.25 -7.15 17.28
C PRO A 23 12.38 -6.25 17.81
N THR A 24 13.43 -6.84 18.36
CA THR A 24 14.63 -6.14 18.84
C THR A 24 15.65 -5.86 17.74
N SER A 25 15.55 -6.51 16.57
CA SER A 25 16.49 -6.32 15.47
C SER A 25 16.37 -4.93 14.83
N ALA A 26 17.49 -4.41 14.33
CA ALA A 26 17.52 -3.11 13.67
C ALA A 26 16.66 -3.07 12.39
N ARG A 27 16.66 -4.17 11.61
CA ARG A 27 15.82 -4.33 10.42
C ARG A 27 14.33 -4.30 10.77
N PHE A 28 13.89 -5.06 11.78
CA PHE A 28 12.50 -5.05 12.22
C PHE A 28 12.07 -3.64 12.62
N ARG A 29 12.83 -2.98 13.51
CA ARG A 29 12.49 -1.63 13.99
C ARG A 29 12.46 -0.59 12.88
N LEU A 30 13.34 -0.73 11.88
CA LEU A 30 13.32 0.13 10.70
C LEU A 30 12.02 -0.08 9.91
N VAL A 31 11.66 -1.32 9.58
CA VAL A 31 10.43 -1.66 8.86
C VAL A 31 9.20 -1.22 9.65
N GLU A 32 9.14 -1.49 10.96
CA GLU A 32 8.06 -1.04 11.84
C GLU A 32 7.88 0.48 11.79
N ALA A 33 8.97 1.25 11.81
CA ALA A 33 8.92 2.69 11.70
C ALA A 33 8.41 3.17 10.32
N LEU A 34 8.76 2.47 9.24
CA LEU A 34 8.29 2.76 7.89
C LEU A 34 6.79 2.44 7.74
N VAL A 35 6.34 1.29 8.25
CA VAL A 35 4.92 0.92 8.28
C VAL A 35 4.11 1.92 9.09
N HIS A 36 4.62 2.30 10.27
CA HIS A 36 3.96 3.31 11.09
C HIS A 36 3.87 4.66 10.36
N LEU A 37 4.91 5.07 9.66
CA LEU A 37 4.92 6.30 8.86
C LEU A 37 3.87 6.24 7.74
N GLY A 38 3.86 5.18 6.93
CA GLY A 38 2.91 5.01 5.84
C GLY A 38 1.46 5.01 6.31
N LEU A 39 1.16 4.29 7.40
CA LEU A 39 -0.17 4.34 8.02
C LEU A 39 -0.52 5.71 8.56
N SER A 40 0.43 6.40 9.22
CA SER A 40 0.18 7.72 9.79
C SER A 40 -0.17 8.74 8.70
N VAL A 41 0.45 8.64 7.53
CA VAL A 41 0.11 9.45 6.34
C VAL A 41 -1.35 9.21 5.93
N LEU A 42 -1.75 7.94 5.78
CA LEU A 42 -3.11 7.57 5.38
C LEU A 42 -4.18 7.90 6.44
N GLU A 43 -3.82 7.88 7.72
CA GLU A 43 -4.73 8.15 8.83
C GLU A 43 -5.00 9.65 9.05
N THR A 44 -4.23 10.54 8.41
CA THR A 44 -4.52 11.99 8.42
C THR A 44 -5.87 12.30 7.77
N PRO A 45 -6.51 13.46 8.06
CA PRO A 45 -7.73 13.87 7.39
C PRO A 45 -7.61 13.86 5.85
N GLN A 46 -6.49 14.34 5.32
CA GLN A 46 -6.21 14.36 3.88
C GLN A 46 -5.99 12.95 3.33
N GLY A 47 -5.28 12.07 4.05
CA GLY A 47 -5.07 10.68 3.67
C GLY A 47 -6.37 9.87 3.62
N ARG A 48 -7.27 10.09 4.58
CA ARG A 48 -8.61 9.47 4.57
C ARG A 48 -9.45 9.97 3.41
N GLN A 49 -9.45 11.28 3.15
CA GLN A 49 -10.16 11.86 2.01
C GLN A 49 -9.65 11.32 0.67
N SER A 50 -8.33 11.16 0.50
CA SER A 50 -7.77 10.59 -0.73
C SER A 50 -8.12 9.11 -0.88
N LEU A 51 -8.15 8.32 0.20
CA LEU A 51 -8.66 6.95 0.17
C LEU A 51 -10.15 6.87 -0.19
N VAL A 52 -10.98 7.79 0.32
CA VAL A 52 -12.40 7.88 -0.08
C VAL A 52 -12.50 8.12 -1.59
N ALA A 53 -11.72 9.06 -2.13
CA ALA A 53 -11.71 9.36 -3.56
C ALA A 53 -11.27 8.14 -4.40
N VAL A 54 -10.26 7.39 -3.95
CA VAL A 54 -9.84 6.12 -4.58
C VAL A 54 -10.98 5.12 -4.56
N GLY A 55 -11.61 4.91 -3.40
CA GLY A 55 -12.67 3.92 -3.24
C GLY A 55 -13.89 4.19 -4.11
N VAL A 56 -14.32 5.46 -4.17
CA VAL A 56 -15.39 5.91 -5.06
C VAL A 56 -15.03 5.64 -6.53
N ALA A 57 -13.84 6.07 -6.97
CA ALA A 57 -13.40 5.89 -8.35
C ALA A 57 -13.32 4.41 -8.78
N VAL A 58 -12.87 3.53 -7.87
CA VAL A 58 -12.82 2.08 -8.09
C VAL A 58 -14.22 1.50 -8.23
N VAL A 59 -15.13 1.78 -7.29
CA VAL A 59 -16.50 1.26 -7.29
C VAL A 59 -17.26 1.72 -8.55
N GLU A 60 -17.22 3.01 -8.85
CA GLU A 60 -17.85 3.57 -10.06
C GLU A 60 -17.26 2.99 -11.34
N GLY A 61 -15.93 2.95 -11.45
CA GLY A 61 -15.27 2.44 -12.65
C GLY A 61 -15.52 0.95 -12.89
N ILE A 62 -15.63 0.13 -11.84
CA ILE A 62 -16.06 -1.27 -11.95
C ILE A 62 -17.52 -1.36 -12.41
N ASN A 63 -18.41 -0.57 -11.83
CA ASN A 63 -19.82 -0.54 -12.23
C ASN A 63 -20.00 -0.15 -13.70
N ASP A 64 -19.26 0.85 -14.18
CA ASP A 64 -19.31 1.27 -15.58
C ASP A 64 -18.69 0.25 -16.54
N LYS A 65 -17.63 -0.45 -16.14
CA LYS A 65 -17.12 -1.61 -16.91
C LYS A 65 -18.20 -2.71 -16.99
N ARG A 66 -18.91 -3.00 -15.90
CA ARG A 66 -19.97 -4.03 -15.86
C ARG A 66 -21.21 -3.70 -16.69
N LYS A 67 -21.59 -2.41 -16.74
CA LYS A 67 -22.66 -1.94 -17.65
C LYS A 67 -22.34 -2.28 -19.12
N ARG A 68 -21.06 -2.17 -19.51
CA ARG A 68 -20.57 -2.47 -20.87
C ARG A 68 -20.29 -3.95 -21.11
N ASN A 69 -19.84 -4.67 -20.09
CA ASN A 69 -19.54 -6.10 -20.17
C ASN A 69 -19.89 -6.81 -18.86
N ARG A 70 -21.00 -7.55 -18.85
CA ARG A 70 -21.48 -8.29 -17.67
C ARG A 70 -20.55 -9.42 -17.19
N ARG A 71 -19.53 -9.80 -17.98
CA ARG A 71 -18.52 -10.81 -17.59
C ARG A 71 -17.40 -10.22 -16.69
N VAL A 72 -17.32 -8.90 -16.55
CA VAL A 72 -16.38 -8.25 -15.64
C VAL A 72 -16.77 -8.57 -14.21
N ALA A 73 -15.80 -9.05 -13.41
CA ALA A 73 -16.01 -9.32 -12.00
C ALA A 73 -16.42 -8.03 -11.24
N GLY A 74 -17.31 -8.18 -10.26
CA GLY A 74 -17.79 -7.08 -9.44
C GLY A 74 -16.87 -6.72 -8.29
N HIS A 75 -17.20 -5.62 -7.62
CA HIS A 75 -16.75 -5.36 -6.26
C HIS A 75 -17.72 -6.00 -5.26
N ILE A 76 -17.27 -6.25 -4.04
CA ILE A 76 -18.10 -6.76 -2.95
C ILE A 76 -18.76 -5.64 -2.14
N TYR A 77 -18.34 -4.38 -2.35
CA TYR A 77 -18.95 -3.20 -1.73
C TYR A 77 -20.46 -3.11 -2.01
N ARG A 78 -21.28 -3.08 -0.94
CA ARG A 78 -22.75 -3.01 -1.00
C ARG A 78 -23.34 -1.71 -0.42
N GLY A 79 -22.53 -0.83 0.14
CA GLY A 79 -22.98 0.43 0.73
C GLY A 79 -23.32 1.50 -0.31
N ASN A 80 -23.85 2.64 0.15
CA ASN A 80 -23.94 3.84 -0.68
C ASN A 80 -22.57 4.51 -0.73
N LEU A 81 -22.18 5.12 -1.84
CA LEU A 81 -20.88 5.81 -1.96
C LEU A 81 -20.66 6.89 -0.87
N SER A 82 -21.73 7.48 -0.32
CA SER A 82 -21.68 8.38 0.83
C SER A 82 -21.13 7.73 2.10
N ASP A 83 -21.23 6.41 2.23
CA ASP A 83 -20.78 5.62 3.37
C ASP A 83 -19.32 5.21 3.25
N MET A 84 -18.65 5.52 2.13
CA MET A 84 -17.24 5.20 1.89
C MET A 84 -16.29 5.65 3.02
N PRO A 85 -16.45 6.82 3.67
CA PRO A 85 -15.61 7.20 4.81
C PRO A 85 -15.64 6.17 5.95
N ILE A 86 -16.81 5.60 6.26
CA ILE A 86 -16.96 4.58 7.32
C ILE A 86 -16.16 3.32 6.97
N TRP A 87 -16.16 2.94 5.69
CA TRP A 87 -15.42 1.78 5.21
C TRP A 87 -13.91 2.01 5.13
N VAL A 88 -13.47 3.25 4.82
CA VAL A 88 -12.06 3.65 4.94
C VAL A 88 -11.59 3.55 6.40
N ASP A 89 -12.38 4.03 7.35
CA ASP A 89 -12.06 3.95 8.77
C ASP A 89 -11.97 2.51 9.25
N ARG A 90 -12.92 1.65 8.81
CA ARG A 90 -12.89 0.22 9.10
C ARG A 90 -11.64 -0.45 8.52
N PHE A 91 -11.31 -0.17 7.27
CA PHE A 91 -10.13 -0.71 6.60
C PHE A 91 -8.84 -0.33 7.33
N LEU A 92 -8.63 0.97 7.59
CA LEU A 92 -7.43 1.43 8.28
C LEU A 92 -7.33 0.85 9.69
N THR A 93 -8.46 0.72 10.40
CA THR A 93 -8.50 0.06 11.71
C THR A 93 -8.08 -1.41 11.62
N ALA A 94 -8.58 -2.15 10.63
CA ALA A 94 -8.20 -3.55 10.41
C ALA A 94 -6.70 -3.68 10.12
N VAL A 95 -6.17 -2.87 9.20
CA VAL A 95 -4.74 -2.87 8.84
C VAL A 95 -3.85 -2.47 10.03
N ARG A 96 -4.26 -1.49 10.84
CA ARG A 96 -3.50 -1.06 12.03
C ARG A 96 -3.43 -2.16 13.09
N ASN A 97 -4.51 -2.92 13.28
CA ASN A 97 -4.62 -3.94 14.32
C ASN A 97 -3.99 -5.28 13.91
N ASP A 98 -4.06 -5.62 12.63
CA ASP A 98 -3.61 -6.90 12.09
C ASP A 98 -2.90 -6.67 10.76
N PHE A 99 -1.68 -6.15 10.82
CA PHE A 99 -0.96 -5.72 9.63
C PHE A 99 -0.49 -6.92 8.79
N PRO A 100 -0.59 -6.86 7.45
CA PRO A 100 -0.03 -7.88 6.55
C PRO A 100 1.43 -8.23 6.86
N CYS A 101 1.81 -9.49 6.69
CA CYS A 101 3.21 -9.89 6.83
C CYS A 101 4.10 -9.10 5.85
N ILE A 102 5.22 -8.56 6.36
CA ILE A 102 6.23 -7.89 5.55
C ILE A 102 7.37 -8.85 5.22
N TYR A 103 7.70 -8.98 3.93
CA TYR A 103 8.86 -9.71 3.44
C TYR A 103 9.97 -8.76 2.99
N ILE A 104 11.15 -8.84 3.59
CA ILE A 104 12.35 -8.17 3.11
C ILE A 104 12.98 -9.06 2.03
N ASN A 105 12.75 -8.73 0.77
CA ASN A 105 13.02 -9.58 -0.39
C ASN A 105 14.03 -8.91 -1.34
N PRO A 106 15.14 -9.57 -1.74
CA PRO A 106 16.08 -9.04 -2.73
C PRO A 106 15.49 -8.99 -4.15
N GLY A 107 14.45 -9.77 -4.45
CA GLY A 107 13.74 -9.78 -5.73
C GLY A 107 12.57 -8.79 -5.82
N CYS A 108 12.35 -7.94 -4.80
CA CYS A 108 11.33 -6.90 -4.86
C CYS A 108 11.70 -5.87 -5.94
N ALA A 109 10.87 -5.74 -6.98
CA ALA A 109 11.05 -4.70 -7.99
C ALA A 109 10.62 -3.34 -7.39
N GLY A 110 11.50 -2.34 -7.42
CA GLY A 110 11.24 -1.03 -6.81
C GLY A 110 11.42 -1.01 -5.29
N GLU A 111 10.66 -0.16 -4.60
CA GLU A 111 10.73 0.03 -3.15
C GLU A 111 9.93 -1.01 -2.36
N ALA A 112 8.69 -1.25 -2.78
CA ALA A 112 7.74 -2.13 -2.14
C ALA A 112 6.76 -2.70 -3.17
N GLN A 113 6.10 -3.81 -2.84
CA GLN A 113 5.08 -4.44 -3.65
C GLN A 113 4.09 -5.20 -2.79
N ALA A 114 2.79 -4.96 -2.98
CA ALA A 114 1.71 -5.73 -2.39
C ALA A 114 1.35 -6.95 -3.23
N GLU A 115 1.12 -8.07 -2.56
CA GLU A 115 0.40 -9.21 -3.12
C GLU A 115 -0.88 -9.42 -2.31
N ARG A 116 -2.02 -9.49 -3.02
CA ARG A 116 -3.34 -9.59 -2.40
C ARG A 116 -3.88 -10.99 -2.59
N TYR A 117 -4.59 -11.50 -1.59
CA TYR A 117 -5.25 -12.78 -1.61
C TYR A 117 -6.78 -12.63 -1.75
N ASN A 118 -7.44 -13.68 -2.21
CA ASN A 118 -8.89 -13.75 -2.12
C ASN A 118 -9.23 -13.93 -0.65
N TRP A 119 -9.92 -12.97 -0.06
CA TRP A 119 -10.13 -12.95 1.39
C TRP A 119 -11.60 -13.05 1.81
N GLY A 120 -12.56 -12.82 0.90
CA GLY A 120 -13.97 -13.06 1.18
C GLY A 120 -14.95 -12.19 0.40
N GLU A 121 -16.24 -12.32 0.73
CA GLU A 121 -17.35 -11.57 0.13
C GLU A 121 -18.02 -10.60 1.11
N ASP A 122 -17.71 -10.70 2.40
CA ASP A 122 -18.23 -9.82 3.45
C ASP A 122 -17.15 -8.88 3.96
N MET A 123 -17.24 -7.60 3.58
CA MET A 123 -16.37 -6.52 4.06
C MET A 123 -16.34 -6.38 5.58
N SER A 124 -17.35 -6.90 6.28
CA SER A 124 -17.37 -6.87 7.73
C SER A 124 -16.37 -7.85 8.37
N ALA A 125 -16.04 -8.93 7.65
CA ALA A 125 -15.16 -10.00 8.10
C ALA A 125 -13.69 -9.83 7.65
N TYR A 126 -13.32 -8.65 7.16
CA TYR A 126 -11.97 -8.39 6.66
C TYR A 126 -10.88 -8.50 7.74
N THR A 127 -9.85 -9.28 7.44
CA THR A 127 -8.67 -9.50 8.28
C THR A 127 -7.43 -9.21 7.44
N ALA A 128 -6.72 -8.12 7.73
CA ALA A 128 -5.66 -7.63 6.86
C ALA A 128 -4.42 -8.54 6.85
N GLY A 129 -4.09 -9.18 7.98
CA GLY A 129 -2.95 -10.08 8.13
C GLY A 129 -3.01 -11.33 7.24
N THR A 130 -4.21 -11.77 6.88
CA THR A 130 -4.45 -12.95 6.01
C THR A 130 -4.89 -12.59 4.60
N ALA A 131 -5.25 -11.33 4.34
CA ALA A 131 -5.76 -10.88 3.06
C ALA A 131 -4.66 -10.45 2.07
N ALA A 132 -3.43 -10.25 2.54
CA ALA A 132 -2.32 -9.78 1.72
C ALA A 132 -0.97 -10.03 2.39
N VAL A 133 0.10 -9.82 1.61
CA VAL A 133 1.47 -9.64 2.09
C VAL A 133 2.09 -8.43 1.39
N ILE A 134 3.10 -7.83 2.01
CA ILE A 134 3.86 -6.73 1.41
C ILE A 134 5.33 -7.13 1.35
N SER A 135 5.92 -7.09 0.16
CA SER A 135 7.37 -7.20 -0.01
C SER A 135 8.01 -5.82 -0.01
N VAL A 136 9.19 -5.69 0.59
CA VAL A 136 10.03 -4.49 0.55
C VAL A 136 11.44 -4.84 0.09
N SER A 137 12.10 -3.91 -0.61
CA SER A 137 13.43 -4.13 -1.15
C SER A 137 14.48 -4.32 -0.06
N LYS A 138 15.11 -5.49 -0.05
CA LYS A 138 16.23 -5.78 0.85
C LYS A 138 17.38 -4.80 0.67
N VAL A 139 17.70 -4.45 -0.58
CA VAL A 139 18.80 -3.53 -0.91
C VAL A 139 18.55 -2.16 -0.30
N ILE A 140 17.34 -1.63 -0.41
CA ILE A 140 17.00 -0.32 0.16
C ILE A 140 17.02 -0.37 1.69
N VAL A 141 16.43 -1.40 2.30
CA VAL A 141 16.44 -1.57 3.76
C VAL A 141 17.88 -1.63 4.30
N ASP A 142 18.76 -2.39 3.67
CA ASP A 142 20.16 -2.50 4.08
C ASP A 142 20.92 -1.17 3.87
N ASN A 143 20.68 -0.47 2.75
CA ASN A 143 21.26 0.86 2.50
C ASN A 143 20.81 1.90 3.53
N MET A 144 19.54 1.87 3.95
CA MET A 144 19.03 2.73 5.00
C MET A 144 19.73 2.47 6.35
N LEU A 145 19.92 1.20 6.71
CA LEU A 145 20.64 0.84 7.92
C LEU A 145 22.10 1.28 7.86
N PHE A 146 22.75 1.09 6.71
CA PHE A 146 24.11 1.56 6.49
C PHE A 146 24.20 3.08 6.63
N ALA A 147 23.33 3.83 5.95
CA ALA A 147 23.29 5.30 6.01
C ALA A 147 23.08 5.82 7.44
N ARG A 148 22.22 5.16 8.22
CA ARG A 148 21.98 5.50 9.63
C ARG A 148 23.22 5.36 10.53
N GLN A 149 24.16 4.49 10.15
CA GLN A 149 25.39 4.24 10.91
C GLN A 149 26.54 5.16 10.50
N GLN A 150 26.42 5.87 9.38
CA GLN A 150 27.47 6.78 8.91
C GLN A 150 27.44 8.12 9.66
N ASP A 151 28.58 8.81 9.66
CA ASP A 151 28.67 10.19 10.14
C ASP A 151 27.70 11.07 9.32
N PRO A 152 26.90 11.95 9.95
CA PRO A 152 25.96 12.83 9.24
C PRO A 152 26.61 13.69 8.15
N ARG A 153 27.91 14.01 8.26
CA ARG A 153 28.66 14.73 7.23
C ARG A 153 28.91 13.90 5.96
N VAL A 154 28.88 12.58 6.08
CA VAL A 154 29.02 11.63 4.97
C VAL A 154 27.65 11.22 4.42
N ALA A 155 26.71 10.90 5.30
CA ALA A 155 25.38 10.43 4.91
C ALA A 155 24.47 11.56 4.41
N GLY A 156 24.69 12.80 4.88
CA GLY A 156 23.75 13.91 4.69
C GLY A 156 22.33 13.50 5.08
N ASP A 157 21.37 13.84 4.23
CA ASP A 157 19.94 13.55 4.43
C ASP A 157 19.51 12.20 3.82
N THR A 158 20.45 11.32 3.49
CA THR A 158 20.17 10.05 2.79
C THR A 158 19.19 9.18 3.56
N TYR A 159 19.39 9.05 4.87
CA TYR A 159 18.51 8.24 5.72
C TYR A 159 17.07 8.79 5.75
N ASP A 160 16.92 10.11 5.91
CA ASP A 160 15.61 10.77 5.98
C ASP A 160 14.90 10.75 4.62
N THR A 161 15.65 10.92 3.54
CA THR A 161 15.14 10.80 2.16
C THR A 161 14.59 9.40 1.91
N PHE A 162 15.36 8.35 2.21
CA PHE A 162 14.87 6.98 2.06
C PHE A 162 13.68 6.71 2.97
N LYS A 163 13.68 7.24 4.20
CA LYS A 163 12.60 7.03 5.15
C LYS A 163 11.30 7.64 4.65
N PHE A 164 11.35 8.84 4.09
CA PHE A 164 10.21 9.48 3.44
C PHE A 164 9.73 8.66 2.23
N GLN A 165 10.63 8.33 1.31
CA GLN A 165 10.30 7.56 0.10
C GLN A 165 9.65 6.21 0.44
N MET A 166 10.29 5.41 1.28
CA MET A 166 9.76 4.11 1.70
C MET A 166 8.45 4.24 2.49
N GLY A 167 8.29 5.29 3.28
CA GLY A 167 7.01 5.58 3.96
C GLY A 167 5.87 5.80 2.97
N ILE A 168 6.12 6.56 1.90
CA ILE A 168 5.16 6.76 0.81
C ILE A 168 4.94 5.47 0.02
N SER A 169 5.98 4.70 -0.29
CA SER A 169 5.85 3.41 -0.98
C SER A 169 5.00 2.42 -0.17
N ILE A 170 5.15 2.36 1.16
CA ILE A 170 4.28 1.51 1.98
C ILE A 170 2.84 2.03 1.97
N ALA A 171 2.62 3.35 2.06
CA ALA A 171 1.28 3.92 1.95
C ALA A 171 0.64 3.58 0.60
N HIS A 172 1.41 3.65 -0.48
CA HIS A 172 1.02 3.24 -1.83
C HIS A 172 0.57 1.77 -1.86
N GLU A 173 1.35 0.86 -1.29
CA GLU A 173 0.96 -0.56 -1.22
C GLU A 173 -0.30 -0.78 -0.37
N ILE A 174 -0.47 -0.05 0.73
CA ILE A 174 -1.70 -0.10 1.54
C ILE A 174 -2.93 0.35 0.73
N VAL A 175 -2.78 1.28 -0.23
CA VAL A 175 -3.86 1.66 -1.15
C VAL A 175 -4.25 0.49 -2.06
N HIS A 176 -3.29 -0.29 -2.56
CA HIS A 176 -3.60 -1.50 -3.33
C HIS A 176 -4.37 -2.52 -2.49
N LEU A 177 -4.02 -2.66 -1.21
CA LEU A 177 -4.76 -3.48 -0.25
C LEU A 177 -6.19 -2.95 -0.05
N PHE A 178 -6.39 -1.64 0.00
CA PHE A 178 -7.72 -1.04 0.08
C PHE A 178 -8.57 -1.39 -1.14
N VAL A 179 -7.99 -1.40 -2.34
CA VAL A 179 -8.67 -1.92 -3.54
C VAL A 179 -9.04 -3.38 -3.35
N GLY A 180 -8.15 -4.20 -2.79
CA GLY A 180 -8.44 -5.60 -2.46
C GLY A 180 -9.59 -5.76 -1.46
N PHE A 181 -9.65 -4.89 -0.45
CA PHE A 181 -10.74 -4.82 0.52
C PHE A 181 -12.11 -4.47 -0.12
N LEU A 182 -12.13 -3.66 -1.18
CA LEU A 182 -13.39 -3.36 -1.88
C LEU A 182 -13.82 -4.48 -2.83
N THR A 183 -12.88 -5.28 -3.32
CA THR A 183 -13.13 -6.27 -4.37
C THR A 183 -13.23 -7.71 -3.88
N GLY A 184 -12.65 -8.04 -2.72
CA GLY A 184 -12.62 -9.40 -2.19
C GLY A 184 -11.67 -10.36 -2.92
N THR A 185 -10.91 -9.88 -3.91
CA THR A 185 -10.16 -10.75 -4.83
C THR A 185 -8.74 -10.26 -5.15
N THR A 186 -7.88 -11.21 -5.53
CA THR A 186 -6.52 -10.98 -6.02
C THR A 186 -6.45 -10.14 -7.31
N ARG A 187 -7.50 -10.18 -8.14
CA ARG A 187 -7.48 -9.59 -9.49
C ARG A 187 -7.26 -8.08 -9.44
N ALA A 188 -6.33 -7.59 -10.27
CA ALA A 188 -6.14 -6.17 -10.51
C ALA A 188 -7.41 -5.62 -11.18
N MET A 189 -8.23 -4.91 -10.39
CA MET A 189 -9.51 -4.36 -10.86
C MET A 189 -9.56 -2.85 -10.75
N THR A 190 -8.41 -2.19 -10.67
CA THR A 190 -8.35 -0.73 -10.75
C THR A 190 -8.79 -0.31 -12.17
N PRO A 191 -9.90 0.44 -12.30
CA PRO A 191 -10.38 0.86 -13.61
C PRO A 191 -9.56 2.03 -14.17
N PRO A 192 -9.48 2.22 -15.51
CA PRO A 192 -8.58 3.21 -16.13
C PRO A 192 -8.82 4.67 -15.72
N ASN A 193 -9.99 5.01 -15.19
CA ASN A 193 -10.30 6.32 -14.63
C ASN A 193 -9.62 6.57 -13.28
N ALA A 194 -9.13 5.52 -12.62
CA ALA A 194 -8.22 5.57 -11.48
C ALA A 194 -6.77 5.31 -11.92
N ASN A 195 -6.38 5.73 -13.13
CA ASN A 195 -5.00 5.69 -13.63
C ASN A 195 -4.44 7.08 -13.88
N MET A 196 -3.10 7.17 -13.81
CA MET A 196 -2.35 8.29 -14.38
C MET A 196 -2.17 8.05 -15.90
N PRO A 197 -2.48 9.02 -16.77
CA PRO A 197 -2.14 8.93 -18.20
C PRO A 197 -0.63 8.73 -18.39
N GLY A 198 -0.23 7.70 -19.14
CA GLY A 198 1.18 7.40 -19.46
C GLY A 198 1.83 6.30 -18.62
N PHE A 199 1.18 5.81 -17.57
CA PHE A 199 1.68 4.71 -16.74
C PHE A 199 0.67 3.58 -16.68
N GLY A 200 0.88 2.62 -17.57
CA GLY A 200 0.19 1.35 -17.68
C GLY A 200 0.95 0.53 -18.72
N GLY A 201 1.17 -0.76 -18.47
CA GLY A 201 1.82 -1.61 -19.46
C GLY A 201 1.10 -1.57 -20.82
N PRO A 202 1.70 -2.10 -21.89
CA PRO A 202 1.10 -2.15 -23.23
C PRO A 202 -0.30 -2.81 -23.29
N GLN A 203 -0.76 -3.43 -22.20
CA GLN A 203 -2.12 -3.87 -21.93
C GLN A 203 -2.76 -2.99 -20.84
N GLN A 204 -3.31 -1.83 -21.22
CA GLN A 204 -3.94 -0.79 -20.38
C GLN A 204 -5.22 -1.24 -19.60
N ALA A 205 -5.28 -2.49 -19.14
CA ALA A 205 -6.42 -3.08 -18.44
C ALA A 205 -6.27 -3.14 -16.91
N GLU A 206 -5.04 -3.03 -16.39
CA GLU A 206 -4.73 -3.06 -14.95
C GLU A 206 -4.36 -1.65 -14.51
N GLY A 207 -5.14 -1.07 -13.60
CA GLY A 207 -4.90 0.28 -13.12
C GLY A 207 -3.99 0.38 -11.90
N GLU A 208 -3.39 1.55 -11.73
CA GLU A 208 -2.42 1.87 -10.68
C GLU A 208 -3.08 2.78 -9.63
N ALA A 209 -3.74 2.17 -8.64
CA ALA A 209 -4.50 2.90 -7.62
C ALA A 209 -3.62 3.67 -6.66
N GLY A 210 -2.39 3.20 -6.40
CA GLY A 210 -1.43 3.87 -5.53
C GLY A 210 -0.93 5.19 -6.15
N ARG A 211 -0.67 5.24 -7.46
CA ARG A 211 -0.32 6.45 -8.21
C ARG A 211 -1.48 7.42 -8.27
N TYR A 212 -2.70 6.92 -8.45
CA TYR A 212 -3.89 7.76 -8.37
C TYR A 212 -4.02 8.40 -6.97
N TRP A 213 -3.78 7.61 -5.91
CA TRP A 213 -3.71 8.13 -4.55
C TRP A 213 -2.59 9.16 -4.36
N GLU A 214 -1.36 8.86 -4.80
CA GLU A 214 -0.21 9.78 -4.72
C GLU A 214 -0.55 11.13 -5.35
N LYS A 215 -1.18 11.13 -6.53
CA LYS A 215 -1.60 12.34 -7.23
C LYS A 215 -2.59 13.16 -6.42
N ILE A 216 -3.59 12.53 -5.79
CA ILE A 216 -4.58 13.24 -4.97
C ILE A 216 -3.96 13.74 -3.67
N PHE A 217 -3.12 12.92 -3.05
CA PHE A 217 -2.57 13.17 -1.72
C PHE A 217 -1.41 14.18 -1.76
N LEU A 218 -0.42 13.98 -2.63
CA LEU A 218 0.76 14.84 -2.75
C LEU A 218 0.52 16.03 -3.69
N GLY A 219 -0.57 16.01 -4.46
CA GLY A 219 -0.87 16.96 -5.53
C GLY A 219 -0.23 16.55 -6.86
N GLU A 220 -0.67 17.19 -7.95
CA GLU A 220 0.10 17.15 -9.20
C GLU A 220 1.30 18.10 -9.08
N LEU A 221 2.51 17.62 -9.44
CA LEU A 221 3.52 18.52 -9.98
C LEU A 221 3.00 18.99 -11.34
N SER A 222 2.12 19.99 -11.35
CA SER A 222 1.76 20.66 -12.58
C SER A 222 3.05 21.23 -13.16
N LYS A 223 3.44 20.78 -14.36
CA LYS A 223 4.33 21.55 -15.23
C LYS A 223 3.60 22.82 -15.64
N THR A 224 3.43 23.75 -14.70
CA THR A 224 3.27 25.16 -15.00
C THR A 224 4.66 25.75 -14.81
N GLY A 225 5.51 25.52 -15.82
CA GLY A 225 6.66 26.38 -16.00
C GLY A 225 6.17 27.80 -16.32
N PRO A 226 6.96 28.83 -15.95
CA PRO A 226 6.70 30.22 -16.34
C PRO A 226 6.67 30.39 -17.87
#